data_AF-A0A5D4NHU7-F1
#
_entry.id   AF-A0A5D4NHU7-F1
#
_cell.length_a   1.000
_cell.length_b   1.000
_cell.length_c   1.000
_cell.angle_alpha   90.00
_cell.angle_beta   90.00
_cell.angle_gamma   90.00
#
_symmetry.space_group_name_H-M   'P 1'
#
loop_
_entity.id
_entity.type
_entity.pdbx_description
1 polymer ?
#
loop_
_entity_poly.entity_id
_entity_poly.type
_entity_poly.pdbx_seq_one_letter_code
_entity_poly.pdbx_strand_id
1 'polypeptide(L)'
;MANNNQSVKVAVDMSFLQLIWSAWFMSFVFTAYLILQRVVDNERVNEQSFLTFIYGPSKIYMLVIGIISVYAFLTFYVKNGVTRRDYFKGAAVSSVVVSLVLMTIAGIIAAIEQVIDPDIVTSSFVGPDASLLVTVLAFSINILASYTAGWLIGAGFYRFGGMGGMLYIFASILILSLLDFLWESELKEPLKFLLDISHHHGFSATTSFILTAGLLAVTLWIIKSTTKRVQIKLK
;
A
#
# COMPACT_ATOMS: atom_id res chain seq x y z
N MET A 1 -27.78 17.47 0.59
CA MET A 1 -26.41 17.88 0.17
C MET A 1 -25.44 17.27 1.17
N ALA A 2 -24.53 16.40 0.74
CA ALA A 2 -23.53 15.82 1.64
C ALA A 2 -22.58 16.94 2.10
N ASN A 3 -22.57 17.23 3.40
CA ASN A 3 -21.76 18.30 3.96
C ASN A 3 -20.28 17.91 3.79
N ASN A 4 -19.53 18.65 2.97
CA ASN A 4 -18.14 18.34 2.59
C ASN A 4 -17.22 18.14 3.82
N ASN A 5 -17.59 18.75 4.95
CA ASN A 5 -16.93 18.63 6.24
C ASN A 5 -16.89 17.20 6.78
N GLN A 6 -17.88 16.35 6.50
CA GLN A 6 -17.94 14.99 7.04
C GLN A 6 -16.90 14.06 6.39
N SER A 7 -16.74 14.12 5.06
CA SER A 7 -15.72 13.31 4.37
C SER A 7 -14.29 13.73 4.71
N VAL A 8 -14.07 15.03 4.91
CA VAL A 8 -12.76 15.55 5.35
C VAL A 8 -12.46 15.09 6.77
N LYS A 9 -13.44 15.17 7.68
CA LYS A 9 -13.29 14.68 9.05
C LYS A 9 -12.94 13.20 9.09
N VAL A 10 -13.65 12.36 8.32
CA VAL A 10 -13.34 10.93 8.22
C VAL A 10 -11.93 10.71 7.69
N ALA A 11 -11.50 11.45 6.66
CA ALA A 11 -10.15 11.34 6.14
C ALA A 11 -9.08 11.64 7.19
N VAL A 12 -9.25 12.73 7.95
CA VAL A 12 -8.32 13.15 9.00
C VAL A 12 -8.27 12.13 10.13
N ASP A 13 -9.43 11.79 10.70
CA ASP A 13 -9.52 10.87 11.85
C ASP A 13 -8.94 9.49 11.49
N MET A 14 -9.28 8.98 10.30
CA MET A 14 -8.82 7.67 9.83
C MET A 14 -7.32 7.68 9.53
N SER A 15 -6.81 8.73 8.88
CA SER A 15 -5.37 8.85 8.61
C SER A 15 -4.58 8.96 9.90
N PHE A 16 -5.05 9.74 10.87
CA PHE A 16 -4.35 9.92 12.13
C PHE A 16 -4.21 8.60 12.89
N LEU A 17 -5.30 7.83 13.00
CA LEU A 17 -5.25 6.53 13.67
C LEU A 17 -4.36 5.53 12.92
N GLN A 18 -4.44 5.49 11.59
CA GLN A 18 -3.56 4.64 10.78
C GLN A 18 -2.09 5.07 10.87
N LEU A 19 -1.80 6.37 10.99
CA LEU A 19 -0.44 6.87 11.19
C LEU A 19 0.11 6.55 12.58
N ILE A 20 -0.72 6.53 13.62
CA ILE A 20 -0.29 6.03 14.95
C ILE A 20 0.13 4.55 14.85
N TRP A 21 -0.66 3.72 14.18
CA TRP A 21 -0.28 2.32 13.95
C TRP A 21 0.97 2.21 13.09
N SER A 22 1.10 3.09 12.10
CA SER A 22 2.27 3.14 11.21
C SER A 22 3.53 3.55 11.97
N ALA A 23 3.43 4.43 12.97
CA ALA A 23 4.56 4.83 13.80
C ALA A 23 5.10 3.65 14.62
N TRP A 24 4.22 2.84 15.22
CA TRP A 24 4.61 1.60 15.90
C TRP A 24 5.25 0.61 14.92
N PHE A 25 4.60 0.36 13.79
CA PHE A 25 5.13 -0.51 12.73
C PHE A 25 6.53 -0.06 12.28
N MET A 26 6.71 1.22 11.94
CA MET A 26 8.01 1.76 11.52
C MET A 26 9.07 1.61 12.59
N SER A 27 8.72 1.83 13.86
CA SER A 27 9.67 1.70 14.98
C SER A 27 10.18 0.26 15.12
N PHE A 28 9.29 -0.72 15.00
CA PHE A 28 9.69 -2.14 15.04
C PHE A 28 10.53 -2.53 13.83
N VAL A 29 10.15 -2.11 12.62
CA VAL A 29 10.91 -2.43 11.40
C VAL A 29 12.28 -1.74 11.39
N PHE A 30 12.36 -0.50 11.87
CA PHE A 30 13.62 0.23 12.00
C PHE A 30 14.54 -0.42 13.03
N THR A 31 14.00 -0.86 14.16
CA THR A 31 14.78 -1.62 15.15
C THR A 31 15.30 -2.94 14.56
N ALA A 32 14.45 -3.67 13.84
CA ALA A 32 14.85 -4.92 13.19
C ALA A 32 15.94 -4.68 12.12
N TYR A 33 15.83 -3.60 11.35
CA TYR A 33 16.82 -3.17 10.37
C TYR A 33 18.19 -2.93 11.02
N LEU A 34 18.25 -2.14 12.10
CA LEU A 34 19.50 -1.87 12.84
C LEU A 34 20.12 -3.15 13.43
N ILE A 35 19.29 -4.05 13.95
CA ILE A 35 19.75 -5.35 14.47
C ILE A 35 20.34 -6.19 13.33
N LEU A 36 19.67 -6.26 12.17
CA LEU A 36 20.14 -7.05 11.03
C LEU A 36 21.46 -6.53 10.49
N GLN A 37 21.63 -5.22 10.34
CA GLN A 37 22.91 -4.62 9.94
C GLN A 37 24.04 -4.93 10.92
N ARG A 38 23.73 -5.11 12.21
CA ARG A 38 24.75 -5.41 13.21
C ARG A 38 25.08 -6.90 13.33
N VAL A 39 24.11 -7.77 13.07
CA VAL A 39 24.22 -9.22 13.30
C VAL A 39 24.61 -9.98 12.04
N VAL A 40 24.17 -9.54 10.87
CA VAL A 40 24.40 -10.22 9.61
C VAL A 40 25.59 -9.59 8.91
N ASP A 41 26.72 -10.30 8.90
CA ASP A 41 27.92 -9.86 8.18
C ASP A 41 27.78 -10.18 6.69
N ASN A 42 26.99 -9.35 5.99
CA ASN A 42 26.75 -9.47 4.57
C ASN A 42 26.73 -8.07 3.95
N GLU A 43 27.69 -7.79 3.06
CA GLU A 43 27.85 -6.48 2.40
C GLU A 43 26.53 -5.98 1.80
N ARG A 44 25.72 -6.87 1.21
CA ARG A 44 24.42 -6.50 0.60
C ARG A 44 23.38 -6.01 1.61
N VAL A 45 23.42 -6.48 2.85
CA VAL A 45 22.49 -6.08 3.91
C VAL A 45 22.98 -4.80 4.57
N ASN A 46 24.29 -4.63 4.67
CA ASN A 46 24.92 -3.48 5.30
C ASN A 46 24.87 -2.23 4.41
N GLU A 47 24.97 -2.39 3.09
CA GLU A 47 24.90 -1.29 2.12
C GLU A 47 23.46 -0.94 1.70
N GLN A 48 22.44 -1.68 2.15
CA GLN A 48 21.05 -1.41 1.75
C GLN A 48 20.43 -0.31 2.62
N SER A 49 19.84 0.72 2.00
CA SER A 49 19.15 1.77 2.75
C SER A 49 17.84 1.31 3.40
N PHE A 50 17.44 2.00 4.46
CA PHE A 50 16.20 1.70 5.19
C PHE A 50 14.97 1.81 4.28
N LEU A 51 14.95 2.74 3.32
CA LEU A 51 13.85 2.92 2.38
C LEU A 51 13.60 1.65 1.55
N THR A 52 14.67 1.02 1.04
CA THR A 52 14.54 -0.23 0.30
C THR A 52 14.14 -1.37 1.24
N PHE A 53 14.71 -1.43 2.45
CA PHE A 53 14.40 -2.48 3.42
C PHE A 53 12.92 -2.47 3.87
N ILE A 54 12.37 -1.30 4.21
CA ILE A 54 10.99 -1.18 4.72
C ILE A 54 9.92 -1.39 3.64
N TYR A 55 10.27 -1.28 2.36
CA TYR A 55 9.33 -1.40 1.24
C TYR A 55 8.58 -2.75 1.25
N GLY A 56 9.31 -3.86 1.40
CA GLY A 56 8.74 -5.21 1.42
C GLY A 56 7.70 -5.41 2.55
N PRO A 57 8.08 -5.21 3.82
CA PRO A 57 7.16 -5.28 4.95
C PRO A 57 5.98 -4.30 4.84
N SER A 58 6.19 -3.10 4.28
CA SER A 58 5.14 -2.09 4.11
C SER A 58 4.02 -2.53 3.17
N LYS A 59 4.32 -3.31 2.12
CA LYS A 59 3.28 -3.88 1.25
C LYS A 59 2.29 -4.74 2.04
N ILE A 60 2.81 -5.61 2.92
CA ILE A 60 1.98 -6.49 3.75
C ILE A 60 1.21 -5.68 4.79
N TYR A 61 1.89 -4.75 5.48
CA TYR A 61 1.25 -3.87 6.45
C TYR A 61 0.08 -3.09 5.82
N MET A 62 0.30 -2.44 4.67
CA MET A 62 -0.73 -1.68 3.96
C MET A 62 -1.90 -2.56 3.51
N LEU A 63 -1.65 -3.80 3.07
CA LEU A 63 -2.69 -4.77 2.77
C LEU A 63 -3.59 -5.04 4.00
N VAL A 64 -2.98 -5.25 5.17
CA VAL A 64 -3.71 -5.54 6.42
C VAL A 64 -4.56 -4.35 6.84
N ILE A 65 -4.01 -3.13 6.90
CA ILE A 65 -4.80 -1.94 7.26
C ILE A 65 -5.88 -1.63 6.22
N GLY A 66 -5.64 -1.96 4.94
CA GLY A 66 -6.65 -1.94 3.88
C GLY A 66 -7.83 -2.85 4.20
N ILE A 67 -7.61 -4.09 4.65
CA ILE A 67 -8.69 -5.01 5.06
C ILE A 67 -9.47 -4.44 6.25
N ILE A 68 -8.76 -3.92 7.26
CA ILE A 68 -9.34 -3.34 8.48
C ILE A 68 -10.20 -2.11 8.16
N SER A 69 -9.86 -1.35 7.11
CA SER A 69 -10.62 -0.17 6.67
C SER A 69 -12.12 -0.45 6.62
N VAL A 70 -12.55 -1.55 5.99
CA VAL A 70 -13.98 -1.85 5.86
C VAL A 70 -14.56 -2.43 7.13
N TYR A 71 -13.88 -3.40 7.75
CA TYR A 71 -14.47 -4.11 8.88
C TYR A 71 -14.66 -3.22 10.10
N ALA A 72 -13.61 -2.49 10.48
CA ALA A 72 -13.63 -1.62 11.65
C ALA A 72 -14.26 -0.26 11.30
N PHE A 73 -13.67 0.45 10.33
CA PHE A 73 -14.00 1.86 10.13
C PHE A 73 -15.34 2.09 9.44
N LEU A 74 -15.66 1.36 8.37
CA LEU A 74 -16.97 1.54 7.73
C LEU A 74 -18.10 1.29 8.74
N THR A 75 -18.01 0.21 9.52
CA THR A 75 -19.01 -0.10 10.56
C THR A 75 -19.08 0.99 11.62
N PHE A 76 -17.93 1.43 12.15
CA PHE A 76 -17.85 2.47 13.17
C PHE A 76 -18.42 3.81 12.71
N TYR A 77 -17.99 4.31 11.54
CA TYR A 77 -18.42 5.62 11.04
C TYR A 77 -19.91 5.62 10.68
N VAL A 78 -20.41 4.53 10.09
CA VAL A 78 -21.83 4.41 9.77
C VAL A 78 -22.70 4.36 11.03
N LYS A 79 -22.26 3.67 12.09
CA LYS A 79 -22.95 3.69 13.40
C LYS A 79 -23.01 5.09 14.01
N ASN A 80 -22.01 5.93 13.73
CA ASN A 80 -21.96 7.33 14.15
C ASN A 80 -22.63 8.31 13.13
N GLY A 81 -23.46 7.80 12.22
CA GLY A 81 -24.27 8.62 11.31
C GLY A 81 -23.56 9.09 10.03
N VAL A 82 -22.33 8.64 9.75
CA VAL A 82 -21.62 8.98 8.51
C VAL A 82 -22.18 8.19 7.34
N THR A 83 -22.39 8.85 6.20
CA THR A 83 -22.85 8.16 4.99
C THR A 83 -21.73 7.34 4.35
N ARG A 84 -22.07 6.23 3.69
CA ARG A 84 -21.09 5.37 3.01
C ARG A 84 -20.32 6.09 1.90
N ARG A 85 -20.95 7.09 1.29
CA ARG A 85 -20.32 7.92 0.25
C ARG A 85 -19.20 8.78 0.84
N ASP A 86 -19.44 9.35 2.01
CA ASP A 86 -18.47 10.20 2.70
C ASP A 86 -17.34 9.36 3.28
N TYR A 87 -17.67 8.16 3.82
CA TYR A 87 -16.67 7.16 4.19
C TYR A 87 -15.77 6.79 3.01
N PHE A 88 -16.33 6.43 1.84
CA PHE A 88 -15.53 6.01 0.69
C PHE A 88 -14.55 7.11 0.24
N LYS A 89 -15.01 8.36 0.18
CA LYS A 89 -14.14 9.49 -0.15
C LYS A 89 -13.05 9.69 0.91
N GLY A 90 -13.44 9.64 2.19
CA GLY A 90 -12.51 9.81 3.31
C GLY A 90 -11.44 8.73 3.36
N ALA A 91 -11.83 7.46 3.20
CA ALA A 91 -10.93 6.32 3.17
C ALA A 91 -9.98 6.35 1.96
N ALA A 92 -10.46 6.79 0.78
CA ALA A 92 -9.60 6.94 -0.38
C ALA A 92 -8.52 8.01 -0.15
N VAL A 93 -8.89 9.19 0.35
CA VAL A 93 -7.92 10.23 0.71
C VAL A 93 -6.96 9.75 1.79
N SER A 94 -7.48 9.06 2.81
CA SER A 94 -6.67 8.54 3.92
C SER A 94 -5.61 7.55 3.45
N SER A 95 -5.97 6.63 2.55
CA SER A 95 -5.02 5.67 1.98
C SER A 95 -3.84 6.33 1.27
N VAL A 96 -4.11 7.41 0.51
CA VAL A 96 -3.08 8.20 -0.17
C VAL A 96 -2.18 8.89 0.85
N VAL A 97 -2.76 9.54 1.86
CA VAL A 97 -2.01 10.23 2.92
C VAL A 97 -1.09 9.26 3.66
N VAL A 98 -1.60 8.11 4.10
CA VAL A 98 -0.81 7.12 4.86
C VAL A 98 0.33 6.58 4.00
N SER A 99 0.07 6.23 2.73
CA SER A 99 1.11 5.72 1.84
C SER A 99 2.24 6.73 1.59
N LEU A 100 1.89 7.98 1.32
CA LEU A 100 2.86 9.05 1.08
C LEU A 100 3.66 9.37 2.34
N VAL A 101 3.00 9.51 3.49
CA VAL A 101 3.69 9.85 4.75
C VAL A 101 4.65 8.75 5.15
N LEU A 102 4.25 7.48 5.04
CA LEU A 102 5.09 6.34 5.43
C LEU A 102 6.38 6.26 4.59
N MET A 103 6.25 6.37 3.26
CA MET A 103 7.43 6.35 2.38
C MET A 103 8.24 7.64 2.43
N THR A 104 7.62 8.79 2.68
CA THR A 104 8.35 10.05 2.86
C THR A 104 9.21 10.00 4.12
N ILE A 105 8.68 9.49 5.24
CA ILE A 105 9.47 9.32 6.47
C ILE A 105 10.63 8.35 6.24
N ALA A 106 10.37 7.20 5.58
CA ALA A 106 11.42 6.26 5.21
C ALA A 106 12.48 6.90 4.29
N GLY A 107 12.07 7.73 3.33
CA GLY A 107 12.98 8.45 2.43
C GLY A 107 13.81 9.50 3.15
N ILE A 108 13.26 10.20 4.15
CA ILE A 108 14.02 11.13 5.00
C ILE A 108 15.07 10.36 5.80
N ILE A 109 14.72 9.20 6.37
CA ILE A 109 15.68 8.35 7.09
C ILE A 109 16.79 7.90 6.14
N ALA A 110 16.46 7.41 4.94
CA ALA A 110 17.45 7.01 3.94
C ALA A 110 18.35 8.15 3.47
N ALA A 111 17.83 9.38 3.40
CA ALA A 111 18.63 10.57 3.09
C ALA A 111 19.63 10.87 4.22
N ILE A 112 19.22 10.71 5.48
CA ILE A 112 20.11 10.87 6.64
C ILE A 112 21.18 9.77 6.64
N GLU A 113 20.81 8.54 6.33
CA GLU A 113 21.75 7.41 6.21
C GLU A 113 22.84 7.67 5.18
N GLN A 114 22.49 8.10 3.97
CA GLN A 114 23.45 8.42 2.90
C GLN A 114 24.38 9.59 3.24
N VAL A 115 23.96 10.50 4.11
CA VAL A 115 24.82 11.60 4.59
C VAL A 115 25.83 11.10 5.62
N ILE A 116 25.46 10.11 6.43
CA ILE A 116 26.34 9.52 7.46
C ILE A 116 27.31 8.52 6.81
N ASP A 117 26.80 7.69 5.91
CA ASP A 117 27.54 6.65 5.21
C ASP A 117 27.20 6.69 3.71
N PRO A 118 28.08 7.27 2.87
CA PRO A 118 27.88 7.39 1.44
C PRO A 118 27.82 6.05 0.69
N ASP A 119 28.29 4.96 1.29
CA ASP A 119 28.29 3.65 0.66
C ASP A 119 26.90 2.97 0.74
N ILE A 120 25.96 3.54 1.51
CA ILE A 120 24.58 3.09 1.57
C ILE A 120 23.84 3.39 0.25
N VAL A 121 23.43 2.34 -0.45
CA VAL A 121 22.72 2.40 -1.72
C VAL A 121 21.21 2.26 -1.51
N THR A 122 20.45 3.21 -2.07
CA THR A 122 19.00 3.08 -2.22
C THR A 122 18.68 2.42 -3.55
N SER A 123 18.46 1.11 -3.51
CA SER A 123 18.01 0.39 -4.71
C SER A 123 16.51 0.57 -4.92
N SER A 124 16.15 0.81 -6.18
CA SER A 124 14.78 1.05 -6.63
C SER A 124 14.52 0.25 -7.91
N PHE A 125 13.31 -0.29 -8.05
CA PHE A 125 12.89 -0.94 -9.29
C PHE A 125 12.69 0.06 -10.45
N VAL A 126 12.67 1.37 -10.18
CA VAL A 126 12.57 2.41 -11.22
C VAL A 126 13.87 2.53 -12.02
N GLY A 127 14.99 2.15 -11.42
CA GLY A 127 16.32 2.17 -12.02
C GLY A 127 17.41 2.56 -11.01
N PRO A 128 18.69 2.25 -11.30
CA PRO A 128 19.81 2.56 -10.40
C PRO A 128 20.02 4.07 -10.17
N ASP A 129 19.73 4.88 -11.18
CA ASP A 129 19.96 6.34 -11.16
C ASP A 129 18.72 7.15 -10.76
N ALA A 130 17.69 6.49 -10.22
CA ALA A 130 16.45 7.16 -9.83
C ALA A 130 16.69 8.10 -8.63
N SER A 131 16.22 9.33 -8.73
CA SER A 131 16.30 10.26 -7.60
C SER A 131 15.48 9.73 -6.42
N LEU A 132 15.90 10.06 -5.20
CA LEU A 132 15.22 9.65 -3.97
C LEU A 132 13.73 10.01 -4.00
N LEU A 133 13.39 11.19 -4.53
CA LEU A 133 11.99 11.62 -4.68
C LEU A 133 11.19 10.67 -5.58
N VAL A 134 11.75 10.27 -6.72
CA VAL A 134 11.07 9.35 -7.65
C VAL A 134 10.90 7.98 -6.99
N THR A 135 11.90 7.48 -6.27
CA THR A 135 11.83 6.22 -5.53
C THR A 135 10.76 6.27 -4.43
N VAL A 136 10.69 7.35 -3.65
CA VAL A 136 9.64 7.56 -2.63
C VAL A 136 8.26 7.54 -3.27
N LEU A 137 8.06 8.23 -4.40
CA LEU A 137 6.78 8.25 -5.11
C LEU A 137 6.42 6.87 -5.69
N ALA A 138 7.39 6.16 -6.26
CA ALA A 138 7.21 4.82 -6.81
C ALA A 138 6.86 3.79 -5.72
N PHE A 139 7.52 3.85 -4.57
CA PHE A 139 7.18 2.99 -3.45
C PHE A 139 5.82 3.37 -2.85
N SER A 140 5.52 4.67 -2.74
CA SER A 140 4.23 5.17 -2.23
C SER A 140 3.06 4.63 -3.04
N ILE A 141 3.12 4.72 -4.38
CA ILE A 141 2.04 4.25 -5.25
C ILE A 141 1.88 2.71 -5.19
N ASN A 142 2.96 1.97 -5.00
CA ASN A 142 2.93 0.51 -4.88
C ASN A 142 2.32 0.06 -3.54
N ILE A 143 2.72 0.68 -2.43
CA ILE A 143 2.11 0.35 -1.13
C ILE A 143 0.67 0.85 -1.04
N LEU A 144 0.30 1.92 -1.75
CA LEU A 144 -1.07 2.36 -1.94
C LEU A 144 -1.90 1.31 -2.68
N ALA A 145 -1.35 0.72 -3.75
CA ALA A 145 -2.00 -0.39 -4.45
C ALA A 145 -2.23 -1.59 -3.51
N SER A 146 -1.24 -1.91 -2.66
CA SER A 146 -1.40 -2.93 -1.61
C SER A 146 -2.53 -2.60 -0.64
N TYR A 147 -2.65 -1.34 -0.20
CA TYR A 147 -3.78 -0.89 0.61
C TYR A 147 -5.12 -1.07 -0.10
N THR A 148 -5.23 -0.65 -1.36
CA THR A 148 -6.49 -0.77 -2.12
C THR A 148 -6.86 -2.22 -2.40
N ALA A 149 -5.87 -3.11 -2.61
CA ALA A 149 -6.09 -4.55 -2.71
C ALA A 149 -6.64 -5.14 -1.40
N GLY A 150 -6.12 -4.69 -0.25
CA GLY A 150 -6.64 -5.06 1.06
C GLY A 150 -8.06 -4.54 1.28
N TRP A 151 -8.31 -3.30 0.89
CA TRP A 151 -9.63 -2.69 0.92
C TRP A 151 -10.62 -3.46 0.05
N LEU A 152 -10.20 -3.91 -1.14
CA LEU A 152 -11.01 -4.74 -2.03
C LEU A 152 -11.42 -6.05 -1.34
N ILE A 153 -10.48 -6.75 -0.68
CA ILE A 153 -10.76 -7.98 0.09
C ILE A 153 -11.78 -7.68 1.20
N GLY A 154 -11.52 -6.65 2.01
CA GLY A 154 -12.40 -6.24 3.10
C GLY A 154 -13.82 -5.92 2.60
N ALA A 155 -13.94 -5.23 1.47
CA ALA A 155 -15.22 -4.89 0.87
C ALA A 155 -15.98 -6.13 0.36
N GLY A 156 -15.27 -7.08 -0.24
CA GLY A 156 -15.82 -8.34 -0.73
C GLY A 156 -16.45 -9.17 0.38
N PHE A 157 -15.67 -9.46 1.43
CA PHE A 157 -16.20 -10.23 2.56
C PHE A 157 -17.24 -9.46 3.38
N TYR A 158 -17.12 -8.13 3.51
CA TYR A 158 -18.13 -7.34 4.22
C TYR A 158 -19.50 -7.42 3.52
N ARG A 159 -19.53 -7.39 2.18
CA ARG A 159 -20.76 -7.47 1.40
C ARG A 159 -21.30 -8.90 1.29
N PHE A 160 -20.49 -9.81 0.78
CA PHE A 160 -20.96 -11.13 0.36
C PHE A 160 -20.71 -12.22 1.41
N GLY A 161 -19.83 -11.97 2.38
CA GLY A 161 -19.37 -12.99 3.33
C GLY A 161 -18.75 -14.21 2.61
N GLY A 162 -18.65 -15.31 3.35
CA GLY A 162 -18.36 -16.67 2.85
C GLY A 162 -17.60 -16.80 1.53
N MET A 163 -18.19 -17.53 0.57
CA MET A 163 -17.60 -17.80 -0.74
C MET A 163 -17.48 -16.56 -1.62
N GLY A 164 -18.39 -15.59 -1.51
CA GLY A 164 -18.33 -14.36 -2.31
C GLY A 164 -17.12 -13.49 -1.97
N GLY A 165 -16.66 -13.51 -0.72
CA GLY A 165 -15.42 -12.85 -0.30
C GLY A 165 -14.16 -13.51 -0.86
N MET A 166 -14.17 -14.82 -1.09
CA MET A 166 -13.02 -15.54 -1.68
C MET A 166 -12.69 -15.05 -3.10
N LEU A 167 -13.71 -14.73 -3.92
CA LEU A 167 -13.49 -14.14 -5.24
C LEU A 167 -12.72 -12.81 -5.18
N TYR A 168 -12.92 -12.03 -4.11
CA TYR A 168 -12.21 -10.78 -3.91
C TYR A 168 -10.75 -10.99 -3.48
N ILE A 169 -10.43 -12.13 -2.83
CA ILE A 169 -9.04 -12.53 -2.61
C ILE A 169 -8.36 -12.79 -3.96
N PHE A 170 -8.97 -13.60 -4.83
CA PHE A 170 -8.44 -13.85 -6.17
C PHE A 170 -8.28 -12.57 -6.99
N ALA A 171 -9.28 -11.68 -6.97
CA ALA A 171 -9.20 -10.39 -7.65
C ALA A 171 -8.05 -9.52 -7.11
N SER A 172 -7.86 -9.47 -5.79
CA SER A 172 -6.74 -8.73 -5.19
C SER A 172 -5.38 -9.34 -5.52
N ILE A 173 -5.25 -10.67 -5.52
CA ILE A 173 -4.02 -11.35 -5.96
C ILE A 173 -3.73 -11.01 -7.42
N LEU A 174 -4.74 -11.01 -8.28
CA LEU A 174 -4.58 -10.65 -9.70
C LEU A 174 -4.15 -9.18 -9.87
N ILE A 175 -4.74 -8.25 -9.10
CA ILE A 175 -4.33 -6.84 -9.09
C ILE A 175 -2.88 -6.68 -8.65
N LEU A 176 -2.47 -7.36 -7.57
CA LEU A 176 -1.09 -7.30 -7.08
C LEU A 176 -0.11 -7.95 -8.08
N SER A 177 -0.51 -9.04 -8.73
CA SER A 177 0.31 -9.69 -9.76
C SER A 177 0.50 -8.80 -10.99
N LEU A 178 -0.57 -8.10 -11.42
CA LEU A 178 -0.47 -7.11 -12.49
C LEU A 178 0.41 -5.93 -12.07
N LEU A 179 0.32 -5.49 -10.81
CA LEU A 179 1.19 -4.43 -10.29
C LEU A 179 2.67 -4.85 -10.32
N ASP A 180 3.00 -6.04 -9.83
CA ASP A 180 4.37 -6.56 -9.84
C ASP A 180 4.88 -6.71 -11.29
N PHE A 181 4.02 -7.15 -12.22
CA PHE A 181 4.33 -7.18 -13.66
C PHE A 181 4.60 -5.78 -14.25
N LEU A 182 3.85 -4.75 -13.84
CA LEU A 182 4.04 -3.37 -14.31
C LEU A 182 5.36 -2.74 -13.84
N TRP A 183 5.85 -3.15 -12.68
CA TRP A 183 7.04 -2.57 -12.05
C TRP A 183 8.28 -3.46 -12.12
N GLU A 184 8.20 -4.60 -12.83
CA GLU A 184 9.24 -5.66 -12.87
C GLU A 184 9.80 -6.04 -11.49
N SER A 185 9.06 -5.73 -10.43
CA SER A 185 9.52 -5.83 -9.05
C SER A 185 9.14 -7.21 -8.54
N GLU A 186 10.16 -8.07 -8.49
CA GLU A 186 10.14 -9.39 -7.85
C GLU A 186 8.78 -10.10 -7.97
N LEU A 187 8.54 -10.77 -9.11
CA LEU A 187 7.69 -11.95 -9.06
C LEU A 187 8.25 -12.84 -7.94
N LYS A 188 7.63 -12.80 -6.77
CA LYS A 188 7.86 -13.82 -5.75
C LYS A 188 7.64 -15.15 -6.47
N GLU A 189 8.60 -16.03 -6.26
CA GLU A 189 8.89 -17.21 -7.07
C GLU A 189 7.75 -18.22 -7.34
N PRO A 190 6.59 -18.27 -6.64
CA PRO A 190 5.57 -19.28 -6.95
C PRO A 190 4.88 -19.16 -8.31
N LEU A 191 4.67 -17.93 -8.82
CA LEU A 191 3.91 -17.70 -10.05
C LEU A 191 4.78 -17.62 -11.32
N LYS A 192 6.09 -17.44 -11.14
CA LYS A 192 7.08 -17.43 -12.22
C LYS A 192 7.15 -18.78 -12.95
N PHE A 193 6.76 -19.86 -12.27
CA PHE A 193 6.66 -21.22 -12.84
C PHE A 193 5.45 -21.41 -13.76
N LEU A 194 4.32 -20.73 -13.50
CA LEU A 194 3.09 -20.86 -14.28
C LEU A 194 3.04 -19.93 -15.50
N LEU A 195 3.76 -18.81 -15.43
CA LEU A 195 3.80 -17.77 -16.45
C LEU A 195 5.27 -17.52 -16.80
N ASP A 196 5.83 -18.35 -17.69
CA ASP A 196 7.18 -18.18 -18.24
C ASP A 196 7.20 -16.96 -19.19
N ILE A 197 7.26 -15.76 -18.61
CA ILE A 197 7.29 -14.47 -19.32
C ILE A 197 8.73 -13.94 -19.30
N SER A 198 9.69 -14.78 -19.67
CA SER A 198 11.12 -14.55 -19.51
C SER A 198 11.73 -13.52 -20.50
N HIS A 199 10.95 -12.89 -21.38
CA HIS A 199 11.43 -12.00 -22.46
C HIS A 199 10.64 -10.68 -22.61
N HIS A 200 10.23 -10.03 -21.51
CA HIS A 200 9.66 -8.68 -21.63
C HIS A 200 10.70 -7.63 -21.26
N HIS A 201 10.92 -6.69 -22.18
CA HIS A 201 11.62 -5.45 -21.86
C HIS A 201 10.72 -4.60 -20.98
N GLY A 202 11.25 -4.16 -19.83
CA GLY A 202 10.52 -3.36 -18.86
C GLY A 202 9.82 -2.16 -19.46
N PHE A 203 8.61 -1.92 -18.95
CA PHE A 203 7.88 -0.70 -19.23
C PHE A 203 8.70 0.50 -18.75
N SER A 204 8.69 1.58 -19.52
CA SER A 204 9.26 2.85 -19.06
C SER A 204 8.59 3.27 -17.75
N ALA A 205 9.34 3.88 -16.83
CA ALA A 205 8.82 4.34 -15.54
C ALA A 205 7.51 5.13 -15.68
N THR A 206 7.42 6.03 -16.66
CA THR A 206 6.21 6.81 -16.94
C THR A 206 5.02 5.93 -17.30
N THR A 207 5.23 4.90 -18.12
CA THR A 207 4.16 3.97 -18.50
C THR A 207 3.70 3.13 -17.29
N SER A 208 4.62 2.69 -16.43
CA SER A 208 4.28 1.97 -15.20
C SER A 208 3.48 2.83 -14.22
N PHE A 209 3.83 4.12 -14.05
CA PHE A 209 3.04 5.06 -13.24
C PHE A 209 1.62 5.23 -13.76
N ILE A 210 1.46 5.45 -15.07
CA ILE A 210 0.14 5.66 -15.70
C ILE A 210 -0.72 4.40 -15.57
N LEU A 211 -0.15 3.23 -15.88
CA LEU A 211 -0.87 1.96 -15.79
C LEU A 211 -1.25 1.62 -14.35
N THR A 212 -0.37 1.91 -13.38
CA THR A 212 -0.68 1.74 -11.95
C THR A 212 -1.79 2.67 -11.50
N ALA A 213 -1.77 3.94 -11.91
CA ALA A 213 -2.85 4.88 -11.61
C ALA A 213 -4.20 4.40 -12.22
N GLY A 214 -4.17 3.83 -13.43
CA GLY A 214 -5.33 3.19 -14.05
C GLY A 214 -5.83 1.99 -13.24
N LEU A 215 -4.94 1.11 -12.81
CA LEU A 215 -5.25 -0.07 -11.98
C LEU A 215 -5.88 0.34 -10.64
N LEU A 216 -5.33 1.37 -9.99
CA LEU A 216 -5.89 1.97 -8.77
C LEU A 216 -7.30 2.53 -9.00
N ALA A 217 -7.51 3.25 -10.10
CA ALA A 217 -8.82 3.80 -10.44
C ALA A 217 -9.86 2.70 -10.67
N VAL A 218 -9.48 1.61 -11.38
CA VAL A 218 -10.33 0.43 -11.58
C VAL A 218 -10.65 -0.24 -10.24
N THR A 219 -9.64 -0.43 -9.38
CA THR A 219 -9.81 -1.04 -8.06
C THR A 219 -10.77 -0.23 -7.19
N LEU A 220 -10.58 1.08 -7.11
CA LEU A 220 -11.47 2.00 -6.39
C LEU A 220 -12.88 2.01 -6.98
N TRP A 221 -13.02 1.89 -8.30
CA TRP A 221 -14.32 1.77 -8.95
C TRP A 221 -15.04 0.47 -8.58
N ILE A 222 -14.33 -0.66 -8.53
CA ILE A 222 -14.88 -1.94 -8.07
C ILE A 222 -15.31 -1.84 -6.60
N ILE A 223 -14.46 -1.28 -5.73
CA ILE A 223 -14.78 -1.08 -4.30
C ILE A 223 -16.03 -0.21 -4.13
N LYS A 224 -16.11 0.90 -4.86
CA LYS A 224 -17.27 1.81 -4.83
C LYS A 224 -18.54 1.09 -5.28
N SER A 225 -18.48 0.36 -6.38
CA SER A 225 -19.61 -0.40 -6.92
C SER A 225 -20.06 -1.50 -5.95
N THR A 226 -19.11 -2.11 -5.24
CA THR A 226 -19.35 -3.12 -4.22
C THR A 226 -20.03 -2.52 -2.99
N THR A 227 -19.49 -1.42 -2.46
CA THR A 227 -19.95 -0.80 -1.20
C THR A 227 -21.27 -0.02 -1.33
N LYS A 228 -21.63 0.44 -2.54
CA LYS A 228 -22.85 1.24 -2.78
C LYS A 228 -24.15 0.53 -2.34
N ARG A 229 -24.23 -0.80 -2.45
CA ARG A 229 -25.49 -1.57 -2.24
C ARG A 229 -25.50 -2.49 -1.02
N VAL A 230 -24.54 -2.37 -0.10
CA VAL A 230 -24.43 -3.30 1.04
C VAL A 230 -25.56 -3.07 2.06
N GLN A 231 -26.04 -4.08 2.77
CA GLN A 231 -26.86 -3.87 3.96
C GLN A 231 -25.94 -3.79 5.18
N ILE A 232 -26.04 -2.71 5.97
CA ILE A 232 -25.18 -2.53 7.15
C ILE A 232 -25.63 -3.53 8.19
N LYS A 233 -24.72 -4.40 8.63
CA LYS A 233 -24.97 -5.31 9.74
C LYS A 233 -24.85 -4.51 11.04
N LEU A 234 -25.97 -4.02 11.54
CA LEU A 234 -26.07 -3.48 12.90
C LEU A 234 -26.13 -4.66 13.86
N LYS A 235 -24.97 -5.21 14.22
CA LYS A 235 -24.82 -6.03 15.41
C LYS A 235 -24.34 -5.16 16.56
#